data_AF-A0A4Q7YJA5-F1
#
_entry.id   AF-A0A4Q7YJA5-F1
#
_cell.length_a   1.000
_cell.length_b   1.000
_cell.length_c   1.000
_cell.angle_alpha   90.00
_cell.angle_beta   90.00
_cell.angle_gamma   90.00
#
_symmetry.space_group_name_H-M   'P 1'
#
loop_
_entity.id
_entity.type
_entity.pdbx_description
1 polymer ?
#
loop_
_entity_poly.entity_id
_entity_poly.type
_entity_poly.pdbx_seq_one_letter_code
_entity_poly.pdbx_strand_id
1 'polypeptide(L)'
;MTGVEEEHGTALEPVEVVDAELVDDDVPGAGEVAMPDPVAAVLAALDADAKDYLNRIRPKKTRDGYARDSEIWREFHTWLAATTGTPLPLSSITVGTFVSFMTYLDQVVKAPPNTIERRITGVTSEARKRGYTVPKEATEAARRALKPLKLDERAG
;
A
#
# COMPACT_ATOMS: atom_id res chain seq x y z
N MET A 1 22.12 -68.41 27.50
CA MET A 1 23.11 -69.49 27.58
C MET A 1 23.55 -69.77 26.14
N THR A 2 24.43 -68.95 25.56
CA THR A 2 25.92 -69.00 25.55
C THR A 2 26.54 -70.21 24.85
N GLY A 3 27.44 -69.91 23.90
CA GLY A 3 28.39 -70.79 23.19
C GLY A 3 28.48 -70.35 21.71
N VAL A 4 29.20 -69.28 21.33
CA VAL A 4 30.67 -69.07 21.20
C VAL A 4 31.31 -70.00 20.17
N GLU A 5 31.84 -69.43 19.09
CA GLU A 5 33.21 -69.71 18.63
C GLU A 5 33.73 -68.53 17.77
N GLU A 6 34.85 -68.00 18.23
CA GLU A 6 35.68 -66.92 17.68
C GLU A 6 36.69 -67.49 16.67
N GLU A 7 37.14 -66.67 15.71
CA GLU A 7 38.54 -66.52 15.30
C GLU A 7 38.66 -65.13 14.63
N HIS A 8 39.31 -64.11 15.24
CA HIS A 8 40.76 -63.82 15.26
C HIS A 8 41.43 -63.93 13.88
N GLY A 9 42.19 -62.99 13.32
CA GLY A 9 42.69 -61.64 13.64
C GLY A 9 43.17 -61.03 12.29
N THR A 10 43.55 -59.75 12.14
CA THR A 10 44.88 -59.24 12.54
C THR A 10 44.91 -57.69 12.34
N ALA A 11 45.36 -56.97 13.38
CA ALA A 11 46.17 -55.71 13.42
C ALA A 11 45.77 -54.48 12.54
N LEU A 12 45.32 -53.34 13.12
CA LEU A 12 46.10 -52.18 13.67
C LEU A 12 46.74 -51.33 12.53
N GLU A 13 46.55 -50.01 12.33
CA GLU A 13 46.62 -48.83 13.22
C GLU A 13 45.99 -47.55 12.56
N PRO A 14 46.30 -46.29 12.96
CA PRO A 14 45.49 -45.45 13.83
C PRO A 14 44.93 -44.18 13.14
N VAL A 15 44.04 -43.49 13.85
CA VAL A 15 43.50 -42.18 13.50
C VAL A 15 44.62 -41.13 13.55
N GLU A 16 45.05 -40.60 12.40
CA GLU A 16 45.77 -39.32 12.36
C GLU A 16 44.76 -38.18 12.48
N VAL A 17 44.60 -37.73 13.72
CA VAL A 17 44.06 -36.41 14.03
C VAL A 17 45.23 -35.44 13.80
N VAL A 18 45.22 -34.70 12.70
CA VAL A 18 46.13 -33.57 12.55
C VAL A 18 45.42 -32.33 13.08
N ASP A 19 46.09 -31.78 14.09
CA ASP A 19 45.75 -30.65 14.93
C ASP A 19 45.64 -29.33 14.15
N ALA A 20 45.08 -28.35 14.85
CA ALA A 20 44.43 -27.16 14.35
C ALA A 20 45.30 -26.13 13.61
N GLU A 21 44.57 -25.31 12.83
CA GLU A 21 44.58 -23.84 12.87
C GLU A 21 44.98 -23.14 11.54
N LEU A 22 43.98 -22.65 10.80
CA LEU A 22 44.05 -21.34 10.17
C LEU A 22 42.65 -20.70 10.17
N VAL A 23 42.66 -19.46 10.62
CA VAL A 23 41.57 -18.62 11.10
C VAL A 23 40.97 -17.77 9.98
N ASP A 24 39.67 -17.45 10.15
CA ASP A 24 38.83 -16.37 9.58
C ASP A 24 38.78 -16.16 8.06
N ASP A 25 37.58 -16.29 7.46
CA ASP A 25 36.69 -15.16 7.15
C ASP A 25 35.44 -15.67 6.37
N ASP A 26 34.26 -15.09 6.67
CA ASP A 26 33.07 -14.95 5.81
C ASP A 26 32.49 -16.22 5.11
N VAL A 27 31.22 -16.58 5.22
CA VAL A 27 30.05 -15.77 4.87
C VAL A 27 28.82 -16.34 5.61
N PRO A 28 28.00 -15.53 6.29
CA PRO A 28 26.65 -15.94 6.67
C PRO A 28 25.88 -16.24 5.38
N GLY A 29 25.54 -17.51 5.18
CA GLY A 29 24.89 -18.05 3.99
C GLY A 29 24.02 -16.99 3.33
N ALA A 30 24.49 -16.51 2.18
CA ALA A 30 23.84 -15.51 1.37
C ALA A 30 22.37 -15.86 1.32
N GLY A 31 21.55 -15.02 1.96
CA GLY A 31 20.10 -15.17 1.92
C GLY A 31 19.75 -15.43 0.48
N GLU A 32 19.06 -16.55 0.24
CA GLU A 32 18.54 -16.91 -1.06
C GLU A 32 17.76 -15.70 -1.55
N VAL A 33 18.42 -14.87 -2.36
CA VAL A 33 17.83 -13.68 -2.94
C VAL A 33 16.88 -14.28 -3.95
N ALA A 34 15.63 -14.51 -3.51
CA ALA A 34 14.59 -15.05 -4.34
C ALA A 34 14.59 -14.22 -5.61
N MET A 35 15.13 -14.79 -6.68
CA MET A 35 15.17 -14.16 -7.99
C MET A 35 13.72 -13.75 -8.27
N PRO A 36 13.43 -12.45 -8.46
CA PRO A 36 12.07 -12.02 -8.70
C PRO A 36 11.56 -12.82 -9.89
N ASP A 37 10.45 -13.54 -9.68
CA ASP A 37 9.88 -14.41 -10.72
C ASP A 37 9.72 -13.58 -12.00
N PRO A 38 10.44 -13.90 -13.08
CA PRO A 38 10.41 -13.11 -14.29
C PRO A 38 9.00 -13.04 -14.88
N VAL A 39 8.17 -14.07 -14.63
CA VAL A 39 6.76 -14.07 -15.01
C VAL A 39 5.98 -13.05 -14.18
N ALA A 40 6.15 -13.01 -12.85
CA ALA A 40 5.53 -12.02 -11.98
C ALA A 40 5.92 -10.57 -12.35
N ALA A 41 7.20 -10.34 -12.71
CA ALA A 41 7.66 -9.04 -13.17
C ALA A 41 7.00 -8.61 -14.49
N VAL A 42 6.88 -9.53 -15.46
CA VAL A 42 6.19 -9.28 -16.74
C VAL A 42 4.70 -9.02 -16.51
N LEU A 43 4.03 -9.79 -15.65
CA LEU A 43 2.62 -9.56 -15.32
C LEU A 43 2.41 -8.21 -14.62
N ALA A 44 3.29 -7.82 -13.69
CA ALA A 44 3.23 -6.51 -13.06
C ALA A 44 3.43 -5.36 -14.06
N ALA A 45 4.31 -5.53 -15.04
CA ALA A 45 4.51 -4.57 -16.13
C ALA A 45 3.27 -4.47 -17.03
N LEU A 46 2.67 -5.61 -17.42
CA LEU A 46 1.43 -5.65 -18.19
C LEU A 46 0.26 -4.99 -17.45
N ASP A 47 0.15 -5.23 -16.14
CA ASP A 47 -0.86 -4.59 -15.30
C ASP A 47 -0.64 -3.07 -15.18
N ALA A 48 0.61 -2.63 -15.11
CA ALA A 48 0.96 -1.20 -15.11
C ALA A 48 0.59 -0.55 -16.45
N ASP A 49 0.97 -1.17 -17.57
CA ASP A 49 0.66 -0.70 -18.93
C ASP A 49 -0.85 -0.69 -19.19
N ALA A 50 -1.58 -1.71 -18.74
CA ALA A 50 -3.03 -1.76 -18.84
C ALA A 50 -3.69 -0.64 -18.03
N LYS A 51 -3.24 -0.39 -16.79
CA LYS A 51 -3.71 0.75 -15.99
C LYS A 51 -3.43 2.08 -16.69
N ASP A 52 -2.27 2.22 -17.30
CA ASP A 52 -1.87 3.41 -18.04
C ASP A 52 -2.70 3.64 -19.30
N TYR A 53 -2.92 2.59 -20.09
CA TYR A 53 -3.79 2.63 -21.26
C TYR A 53 -5.23 2.98 -20.88
N LEU A 54 -5.79 2.32 -19.87
CA LEU A 54 -7.13 2.61 -19.34
C LEU A 54 -7.25 4.05 -18.83
N ASN A 55 -6.18 4.59 -18.21
CA ASN A 55 -6.11 5.99 -17.82
C ASN A 55 -6.05 6.95 -19.02
N ARG A 56 -5.39 6.57 -20.13
CA ARG A 56 -5.24 7.39 -21.35
C ARG A 56 -6.52 7.42 -22.19
N ILE A 57 -7.23 6.30 -22.31
CA ILE A 57 -8.49 6.23 -23.07
C ILE A 57 -9.65 6.89 -22.32
N ARG A 58 -9.50 7.17 -21.02
CA ARG A 58 -10.52 7.87 -20.24
C ARG A 58 -10.70 9.30 -20.77
N PRO A 59 -11.96 9.78 -20.93
CA PRO A 59 -12.20 11.12 -21.46
C PRO A 59 -11.40 12.20 -20.72
N LYS A 60 -10.71 13.07 -21.48
CA LYS A 60 -9.83 14.13 -20.95
C LYS A 60 -10.50 14.98 -19.87
N LYS A 61 -11.80 15.27 -20.04
CA LYS A 61 -12.65 16.00 -19.07
C LYS A 61 -12.70 15.32 -17.69
N THR A 62 -12.64 13.99 -17.63
CA THR A 62 -12.65 13.21 -16.38
C THR A 62 -11.28 13.22 -15.71
N ARG A 63 -10.18 13.13 -16.48
CA ARG A 63 -8.81 13.26 -15.97
C ARG A 63 -8.54 14.64 -15.36
N ASP A 64 -8.89 15.69 -16.08
CA ASP A 64 -8.71 17.08 -15.63
C ASP A 64 -9.61 17.37 -14.40
N GLY A 65 -10.75 16.68 -14.31
CA GLY A 65 -11.62 16.70 -13.13
C GLY A 65 -10.93 16.14 -11.88
N TYR A 66 -10.24 15.00 -11.97
CA TYR A 66 -9.57 14.40 -10.82
C TYR A 66 -8.28 15.09 -10.42
N ALA A 67 -7.54 15.66 -11.38
CA ALA A 67 -6.41 16.53 -11.06
C ALA A 67 -6.85 17.73 -10.22
N ARG A 68 -7.99 18.36 -10.58
CA ARG A 68 -8.60 19.43 -9.79
C ARG A 68 -9.08 18.94 -8.41
N ASP A 69 -9.62 17.73 -8.32
CA ASP A 69 -10.03 17.16 -7.02
C ASP A 69 -8.83 16.93 -6.09
N SER A 70 -7.67 16.57 -6.63
CA SER A 70 -6.43 16.52 -5.84
C SER A 70 -5.94 17.88 -5.36
N GLU A 71 -6.28 18.98 -6.05
CA GLU A 71 -5.93 20.32 -5.60
C GLU A 71 -6.80 20.74 -4.41
N ILE A 72 -8.10 20.45 -4.50
CA ILE A 72 -9.04 20.65 -3.39
C ILE A 72 -8.64 19.83 -2.16
N TRP A 73 -8.05 18.64 -2.35
CA TRP A 73 -7.47 17.86 -1.25
C TRP A 73 -6.27 18.57 -0.59
N ARG A 74 -5.42 19.24 -1.38
CA ARG A 74 -4.32 20.06 -0.84
C ARG A 74 -4.84 21.26 -0.07
N GLU A 75 -5.84 21.96 -0.62
CA GLU A 75 -6.49 23.08 0.06
C GLU A 75 -7.08 22.66 1.41
N PHE A 76 -7.74 21.48 1.45
CA PHE A 76 -8.24 20.90 2.70
C PHE A 76 -7.11 20.66 3.71
N HIS A 77 -5.97 20.11 3.31
CA HIS A 77 -4.84 19.90 4.22
C HIS A 77 -4.28 21.22 4.77
N THR A 78 -4.24 22.27 3.94
CA THR A 78 -3.86 23.62 4.37
C THR A 78 -4.87 24.18 5.38
N TRP A 79 -6.18 24.04 5.11
CA TRP A 79 -7.23 24.44 6.04
C TRP A 79 -7.20 23.64 7.35
N LEU A 80 -6.93 22.34 7.28
CA LEU A 80 -6.81 21.48 8.44
C LEU A 80 -5.61 21.87 9.30
N ALA A 81 -4.47 22.20 8.68
CA ALA A 81 -3.30 22.69 9.39
C ALA A 81 -3.58 24.04 10.08
N ALA A 82 -4.30 24.94 9.41
CA ALA A 82 -4.67 26.23 9.99
C ALA A 82 -5.65 26.11 11.17
N THR A 83 -6.53 25.10 11.16
CA THR A 83 -7.54 24.88 12.21
C THR A 83 -7.02 24.05 13.38
N THR A 84 -6.11 23.11 13.14
CA THR A 84 -5.58 22.18 14.17
C THR A 84 -4.17 22.54 14.63
N GLY A 85 -3.50 23.46 13.94
CA GLY A 85 -2.09 23.81 14.18
C GLY A 85 -1.09 22.76 13.68
N THR A 86 -1.55 21.64 13.11
CA THR A 86 -0.67 20.52 12.72
C THR A 86 -0.83 20.19 11.23
N PRO A 87 0.23 20.33 10.40
CA PRO A 87 0.18 19.89 9.02
C PRO A 87 0.24 18.37 8.93
N LEU A 88 -0.66 17.77 8.16
CA LEU A 88 -0.64 16.34 7.85
C LEU A 88 -0.11 16.10 6.43
N PRO A 89 0.68 15.04 6.19
CA PRO A 89 1.04 14.59 4.86
C PRO A 89 -0.21 14.30 4.00
N LEU A 90 -0.18 14.61 2.71
CA LEU A 90 -1.28 14.33 1.78
C LEU A 90 -1.62 12.84 1.65
N SER A 91 -0.68 11.97 2.03
CA SER A 91 -0.83 10.51 2.09
C SER A 91 -1.57 10.01 3.33
N SER A 92 -1.90 10.89 4.29
CA SER A 92 -2.56 10.55 5.56
C SER A 92 -4.06 10.28 5.36
N ILE A 93 -4.35 9.20 4.65
CA ILE A 93 -5.71 8.81 4.27
C ILE A 93 -6.26 7.86 5.33
N THR A 94 -7.03 8.42 6.26
CA THR A 94 -7.72 7.69 7.32
C THR A 94 -9.24 7.93 7.22
N VAL A 95 -10.02 7.18 8.00
CA VAL A 95 -11.46 7.43 8.17
C VAL A 95 -11.68 8.88 8.63
N GLY A 96 -10.95 9.34 9.65
CA GLY A 96 -11.06 10.70 10.17
C GLY A 96 -10.74 11.75 9.10
N THR A 97 -9.65 11.57 8.36
CA THR A 97 -9.26 12.53 7.30
C THR A 97 -10.33 12.64 6.21
N PHE A 98 -10.90 11.52 5.75
CA PHE A 98 -11.92 11.51 4.71
C PHE A 98 -13.27 12.08 5.17
N VAL A 99 -13.67 11.80 6.42
CA VAL A 99 -14.88 12.39 7.01
C VAL A 99 -14.71 13.90 7.19
N SER A 100 -13.57 14.36 7.72
CA SER A 100 -13.26 15.79 7.85
C SER A 100 -13.19 16.49 6.49
N PHE A 101 -12.66 15.83 5.46
CA PHE A 101 -12.67 16.36 4.10
C PHE A 101 -14.08 16.51 3.54
N MET A 102 -14.96 15.55 3.81
CA MET A 102 -16.38 15.67 3.46
C MET A 102 -17.02 16.86 4.18
N THR A 103 -16.76 17.04 5.47
CA THR A 103 -17.25 18.19 6.25
C THR A 103 -16.71 19.52 5.70
N TYR A 104 -15.44 19.57 5.31
CA TYR A 104 -14.86 20.73 4.63
C TYR A 104 -15.59 21.06 3.32
N LEU A 105 -15.87 20.04 2.49
CA LEU A 105 -16.58 20.25 1.23
C LEU A 105 -18.02 20.73 1.43
N ASP A 106 -18.71 20.22 2.46
CA ASP A 106 -20.07 20.60 2.80
C ASP A 106 -20.13 22.00 3.44
N GLN A 107 -19.30 22.25 4.45
CA GLN A 107 -19.44 23.43 5.31
C GLN A 107 -18.60 24.62 4.86
N VAL A 108 -17.43 24.40 4.27
CA VAL A 108 -16.51 25.47 3.85
C VAL A 108 -16.68 25.75 2.36
N VAL A 109 -16.63 24.70 1.53
CA VAL A 109 -16.77 24.86 0.07
C VAL A 109 -18.24 24.99 -0.37
N LYS A 110 -19.19 24.55 0.46
CA LYS A 110 -20.63 24.52 0.12
C LYS A 110 -20.92 23.75 -1.17
N ALA A 111 -20.20 22.65 -1.38
CA ALA A 111 -20.37 21.82 -2.57
C ALA A 111 -21.65 20.97 -2.46
N PRO A 112 -22.43 20.80 -3.55
CA PRO A 112 -23.62 19.95 -3.50
C PRO A 112 -23.22 18.47 -3.31
N PRO A 113 -24.09 17.65 -2.69
CA PRO A 113 -23.76 16.26 -2.33
C PRO A 113 -23.20 15.40 -3.46
N ASN A 114 -23.73 15.54 -4.68
CA ASN A 114 -23.22 14.80 -5.85
C ASN A 114 -21.80 15.24 -6.25
N THR A 115 -21.45 16.51 -6.03
CA THR A 115 -20.08 17.01 -6.22
C THR A 115 -19.15 16.49 -5.13
N ILE A 116 -19.62 16.39 -3.87
CA ILE A 116 -18.87 15.81 -2.76
C ILE A 116 -18.50 14.35 -3.08
N GLU A 117 -19.47 13.53 -3.50
CA GLU A 117 -19.23 12.14 -3.87
C GLU A 117 -18.21 11.99 -5.01
N ARG A 118 -18.33 12.85 -6.03
CA ARG A 118 -17.39 12.88 -7.16
C ARG A 118 -15.97 13.20 -6.68
N ARG A 119 -15.81 14.21 -5.80
CA ARG A 119 -14.52 14.64 -5.26
C ARG A 119 -13.88 13.56 -4.39
N ILE A 120 -14.63 12.89 -3.53
CA ILE A 120 -14.16 11.73 -2.74
C ILE A 120 -13.62 10.63 -3.65
N THR A 121 -14.35 10.34 -4.74
CA THR A 121 -13.92 9.35 -5.74
C THR A 121 -12.66 9.79 -6.48
N GLY A 122 -12.58 11.07 -6.85
CA GLY A 122 -11.42 11.64 -7.52
C GLY A 122 -10.15 11.60 -6.68
N VAL A 123 -10.23 12.02 -5.41
CA VAL A 123 -9.12 11.96 -4.46
C VAL A 123 -8.66 10.52 -4.23
N THR A 124 -9.59 9.58 -4.08
CA THR A 124 -9.27 8.15 -3.95
C THR A 124 -8.53 7.62 -5.18
N SER A 125 -8.96 8.00 -6.37
CA SER A 125 -8.32 7.59 -7.63
C SER A 125 -6.91 8.16 -7.77
N GLU A 126 -6.73 9.46 -7.46
CA GLU A 126 -5.42 10.11 -7.53
C GLU A 126 -4.46 9.61 -6.44
N ALA A 127 -4.95 9.35 -5.24
CA ALA A 127 -4.15 8.75 -4.17
C ALA A 127 -3.60 7.37 -4.57
N ARG A 128 -4.46 6.50 -5.10
CA ARG A 128 -4.04 5.18 -5.60
C ARG A 128 -3.07 5.27 -6.76
N LYS A 129 -3.28 6.22 -7.68
CA LYS A 129 -2.36 6.48 -8.80
C LYS A 129 -0.97 6.91 -8.32
N ARG A 130 -0.89 7.62 -7.18
CA ARG A 130 0.37 8.02 -6.53
C ARG A 130 0.98 6.94 -5.64
N GLY A 131 0.38 5.75 -5.59
CA GLY A 131 0.85 4.62 -4.77
C GLY A 131 0.43 4.68 -3.31
N TYR A 132 -0.50 5.56 -2.92
CA TYR A 132 -0.99 5.63 -1.54
C TYR A 132 -2.04 4.55 -1.26
N THR A 133 -1.96 3.95 -0.08
CA THR A 133 -2.99 3.04 0.42
C THR A 133 -4.22 3.85 0.82
N VAL A 134 -5.38 3.51 0.24
CA VAL A 134 -6.68 4.07 0.63
C VAL A 134 -7.48 2.98 1.33
N PRO A 135 -7.66 3.04 2.67
CA PRO A 135 -8.46 2.08 3.39
C PRO A 135 -9.90 2.07 2.87
N LYS A 136 -10.44 0.88 2.63
CA LYS A 136 -11.83 0.72 2.16
C LYS A 136 -12.82 1.37 3.13
N GLU A 137 -12.58 1.21 4.43
CA GLU A 137 -13.37 1.78 5.52
C GLU A 137 -13.44 3.32 5.45
N ALA A 138 -12.35 3.99 5.03
CA ALA A 138 -12.33 5.45 4.91
C ALA A 138 -13.29 5.93 3.82
N THR A 139 -13.32 5.25 2.66
CA THR A 139 -14.26 5.58 1.58
C THR A 139 -15.70 5.25 1.97
N GLU A 140 -15.92 4.14 2.67
CA GLU A 140 -17.26 3.74 3.13
C GLU A 140 -17.82 4.68 4.19
N ALA A 141 -17.01 5.09 5.16
CA ALA A 141 -17.40 6.05 6.18
C ALA A 141 -17.78 7.39 5.57
N ALA A 142 -16.98 7.91 4.63
CA ALA A 142 -17.29 9.17 3.94
C ALA A 142 -18.61 9.07 3.13
N ARG A 143 -18.85 7.95 2.43
CA ARG A 143 -20.11 7.71 1.72
C ARG A 143 -21.30 7.58 2.67
N ARG A 144 -21.13 6.95 3.83
CA ARG A 144 -22.17 6.84 4.86
C ARG A 144 -22.53 8.21 5.42
N ALA A 145 -21.52 9.03 5.72
CA ALA A 145 -21.70 10.40 6.18
C ALA A 145 -22.42 11.28 5.14
N LEU A 146 -22.28 10.99 3.85
CA LEU A 146 -22.94 11.74 2.77
C LEU A 146 -24.45 11.45 2.65
N LYS A 147 -24.92 10.29 3.13
CA LYS A 147 -26.33 9.88 2.97
C LYS A 147 -27.34 10.90 3.53
N PRO A 148 -27.17 11.43 4.76
CA PRO A 148 -28.07 12.46 5.30
C PRO A 148 -28.12 13.73 4.45
N LEU A 149 -26.97 14.25 3.99
CA LEU A 149 -26.93 15.47 3.16
C LEU A 149 -27.72 15.33 1.86
N LYS A 150 -27.73 14.13 1.27
CA LYS A 150 -28.55 13.84 0.07
C LYS A 150 -30.04 13.76 0.34
N LEU A 151 -30.43 13.43 1.57
CA LEU A 151 -31.84 13.40 1.97
C LEU A 151 -32.34 14.82 2.21
N ASP A 152 -31.51 15.67 2.84
CA ASP A 152 -31.85 17.08 3.08
C ASP A 152 -31.98 17.87 1.77
N GLU A 153 -31.09 17.67 0.79
CA GLU A 153 -31.18 18.28 -0.55
C GLU A 153 -32.48 17.89 -1.30
N ARG A 154 -33.06 16.72 -1.01
CA ARG A 154 -34.31 16.25 -1.63
C ARG A 154 -35.56 16.69 -0.88
N ALA A 155 -35.41 17.18 0.34
CA ALA A 155 -36.50 17.59 1.22
C ALA A 155 -36.78 19.10 1.19
N GLY A 156 -35.82 19.91 0.71
CA GLY A 156 -35.97 21.35 0.47
C GLY A 156 -36.28 21.69 -0.98
#